data_AF-A0A9E2RLJ5-F1
#
_entry.id   AF-A0A9E2RLJ5-F1
#
_cell.length_a   1.000
_cell.length_b   1.000
_cell.length_c   1.000
_cell.angle_alpha   90.00
_cell.angle_beta   90.00
_cell.angle_gamma   90.00
#
_symmetry.space_group_name_H-M   'P 1'
#
loop_
_entity.id
_entity.type
_entity.pdbx_description
1 polymer ?
#
loop_
_entity_poly.entity_id
_entity_poly.type
_entity_poly.pdbx_seq_one_letter_code
_entity_poly.pdbx_strand_id
1 'polypeptide(L)'
;MVLAQRSSIMVWLFSAILGMAMLVSCSGESPRIKTVEPRGAAQAGSAAIEFAPPSLETIPGSQLGEQIRLGYQIVVNTQEYARPYVGNRLNCTNCHLDGGLNPNAASFVGLASVYPEYRTRNARVNTLADRVNECFERSLNGRALPPDSSKLRAIVAYITWLSEGVPQGATLPWRGFQRIDSRRPPDPANGKKMFASKCAFCHGSDGLGTMGAPPVWGPQSYNIAAGMARVSVAAAFIKSNMPRSWGWSLSDDDAYDVAA
;
A
#
# COMPACT_ATOMS: atom_id res chain seq x y z
N MET A 1 -26.51 -28.01 62.95
CA MET A 1 -26.29 -27.53 64.34
C MET A 1 -26.63 -26.05 64.38
N VAL A 2 -27.68 -25.69 65.14
CA VAL A 2 -28.01 -24.38 65.78
C VAL A 2 -28.29 -23.18 64.83
N LEU A 3 -29.56 -22.77 64.59
CA LEU A 3 -30.43 -21.81 65.36
C LEU A 3 -29.80 -20.40 65.49
N ALA A 4 -30.45 -19.23 65.38
CA ALA A 4 -31.82 -18.74 65.58
C ALA A 4 -31.94 -17.34 64.90
N GLN A 5 -33.03 -16.89 64.26
CA GLN A 5 -34.35 -16.44 64.73
C GLN A 5 -34.43 -15.00 65.31
N ARG A 6 -35.44 -14.24 64.82
CA ARG A 6 -36.27 -13.15 65.41
C ARG A 6 -36.15 -11.75 64.74
N SER A 7 -37.15 -11.24 64.00
CA SER A 7 -38.46 -10.62 64.39
C SER A 7 -38.25 -9.20 64.98
N SER A 8 -38.85 -8.08 64.52
CA SER A 8 -40.29 -7.74 64.38
C SER A 8 -40.50 -6.43 63.56
N ILE A 9 -41.49 -6.36 62.66
CA ILE A 9 -42.74 -5.55 62.70
C ILE A 9 -42.59 -4.03 62.92
N MET A 10 -42.95 -3.20 61.92
CA MET A 10 -43.96 -2.14 62.10
C MET A 10 -44.54 -1.65 60.76
N VAL A 11 -45.87 -1.66 60.72
CA VAL A 11 -46.78 -1.28 59.63
C VAL A 11 -47.04 0.22 59.68
N TRP A 12 -47.09 0.90 58.52
CA TRP A 12 -47.93 2.09 58.35
C TRP A 12 -48.57 2.09 56.95
N LEU A 13 -49.90 2.01 56.97
CA LEU A 13 -50.85 2.15 55.86
C LEU A 13 -51.12 3.63 55.60
N PHE A 14 -51.22 4.05 54.33
CA PHE A 14 -52.12 5.13 53.91
C PHE A 14 -52.70 4.81 52.53
N SER A 15 -54.03 4.90 52.46
CA SER A 15 -54.91 4.40 51.40
C SER A 15 -55.26 5.44 50.33
N ALA A 16 -55.80 4.93 49.21
CA ALA A 16 -56.82 5.51 48.29
C ALA A 16 -56.33 6.62 47.32
N ILE A 17 -56.77 6.79 46.07
CA ILE A 17 -58.08 6.69 45.39
C ILE A 17 -57.82 6.51 43.86
N LEU A 18 -58.29 5.46 43.18
CA LEU A 18 -59.50 5.31 42.32
C LEU A 18 -59.52 6.06 40.95
N GLY A 19 -59.85 5.35 39.86
CA GLY A 19 -60.31 5.92 38.59
C GLY A 19 -59.94 5.08 37.34
N MET A 20 -60.61 3.95 37.09
CA MET A 20 -61.75 3.81 36.15
C MET A 20 -61.33 3.75 34.66
N ALA A 21 -61.42 2.54 34.12
CA ALA A 21 -61.17 2.22 32.72
C ALA A 21 -62.31 2.74 31.82
N MET A 22 -61.95 3.38 30.71
CA MET A 22 -62.83 3.61 29.56
C MET A 22 -62.17 3.05 28.31
N LEU A 23 -62.84 2.07 27.71
CA LEU A 23 -62.58 1.58 26.36
C LEU A 23 -63.17 2.59 25.38
N VAL A 24 -62.32 3.28 24.63
CA VAL A 24 -62.73 4.02 23.43
C VAL A 24 -61.93 3.48 22.25
N SER A 25 -62.66 2.79 21.37
CA SER A 25 -62.22 2.38 20.05
C SER A 25 -62.12 3.61 19.16
N CYS A 26 -60.92 3.93 18.69
CA CYS A 26 -60.72 4.82 17.54
C CYS A 26 -60.00 4.04 16.45
N SER A 27 -60.76 3.72 15.39
CA SER A 27 -60.25 3.35 14.09
C SER A 27 -59.34 4.47 13.58
N GLY A 28 -58.04 4.19 13.49
CA GLY A 28 -57.04 5.09 12.94
C GLY A 28 -56.33 4.38 11.79
N GLU A 29 -56.62 4.82 10.57
CA GLU A 29 -55.98 4.45 9.32
C GLU A 29 -54.45 4.47 9.47
N SER A 30 -53.79 3.30 9.33
CA SER A 30 -52.32 3.27 9.33
C SER A 30 -51.82 3.90 8.03
N PRO A 31 -51.01 4.97 8.07
CA PRO A 31 -50.50 5.57 6.85
C PRO A 31 -49.57 4.56 6.18
N ARG A 32 -49.94 4.15 4.97
CA ARG A 32 -49.14 3.29 4.11
C ARG A 32 -47.90 4.09 3.71
N ILE A 33 -46.80 3.93 4.46
CA ILE A 33 -45.49 4.43 4.02
C ILE A 33 -45.20 3.72 2.70
N LYS A 34 -45.24 4.48 1.61
CA LYS A 34 -44.73 4.02 0.33
C LYS A 34 -43.23 3.83 0.53
N THR A 35 -42.81 2.57 0.68
CA THR A 35 -41.42 2.18 0.48
C THR A 35 -41.05 2.64 -0.93
N VAL A 36 -40.33 3.74 -1.02
CA VAL A 36 -39.56 4.06 -2.21
C VAL A 36 -38.49 2.98 -2.25
N GLU A 37 -38.68 1.99 -3.11
CA GLU A 37 -37.60 1.07 -3.48
C GLU A 37 -36.38 1.94 -3.79
N PRO A 38 -35.21 1.66 -3.21
CA PRO A 38 -34.01 2.33 -3.67
C PRO A 38 -33.93 1.97 -5.15
N ARG A 39 -34.11 2.98 -6.03
CA ARG A 39 -33.75 2.85 -7.43
C ARG A 39 -32.35 2.28 -7.40
N GLY A 40 -32.24 1.03 -7.83
CA GLY A 40 -30.99 0.31 -7.86
C GLY A 40 -29.97 1.29 -8.39
N ALA A 41 -28.96 1.57 -7.57
CA ALA A 41 -27.79 2.27 -8.06
C ALA A 41 -27.42 1.50 -9.32
N ALA A 42 -27.62 2.15 -10.47
CA ALA A 42 -27.12 1.65 -11.72
C ALA A 42 -25.67 1.31 -11.40
N GLN A 43 -25.31 0.03 -11.54
CA GLN A 43 -23.92 -0.35 -11.57
C GLN A 43 -23.35 0.48 -12.72
N ALA A 44 -22.77 1.63 -12.38
CA ALA A 44 -21.85 2.32 -13.23
C ALA A 44 -20.78 1.28 -13.47
N GLY A 45 -20.87 0.59 -14.60
CA GLY A 45 -19.82 -0.32 -15.05
C GLY A 45 -18.54 0.48 -14.93
N SER A 46 -17.64 0.04 -14.04
CA SER A 46 -16.36 0.69 -13.87
C SER A 46 -15.64 0.55 -15.20
N ALA A 47 -15.70 1.58 -16.04
CA ALA A 47 -14.89 1.64 -17.23
C ALA A 47 -13.45 1.32 -16.80
N ALA A 48 -12.81 0.39 -17.50
CA ALA A 48 -11.44 0.01 -17.20
C ALA A 48 -10.58 1.27 -17.25
N ILE A 49 -9.86 1.55 -16.17
CA ILE A 49 -9.00 2.73 -16.08
C ILE A 49 -7.78 2.47 -16.96
N GLU A 50 -7.53 3.39 -17.89
CA GLU A 50 -6.39 3.32 -18.79
C GLU A 50 -5.09 3.68 -18.07
N PHE A 51 -4.01 2.97 -18.40
CA PHE A 51 -2.66 3.33 -17.95
C PHE A 51 -2.10 4.46 -18.84
N ALA A 52 -2.41 5.71 -18.49
CA ALA A 52 -2.04 6.89 -19.28
C ALA A 52 -1.37 7.98 -18.39
N PRO A 53 -0.14 7.74 -17.89
CA PRO A 53 0.56 8.76 -17.12
C PRO A 53 0.94 9.99 -17.97
N PRO A 54 0.95 11.20 -17.39
CA PRO A 54 1.45 12.37 -18.09
C PRO A 54 2.95 12.24 -18.43
N SER A 55 3.38 12.86 -19.53
CA SER A 55 4.79 12.89 -19.93
C SER A 55 5.59 13.84 -19.04
N LEU A 56 6.85 13.52 -18.72
CA LEU A 56 7.72 14.43 -17.96
C LEU A 56 7.90 15.80 -18.66
N GLU A 57 7.72 15.85 -19.99
CA GLU A 57 7.77 17.08 -20.78
C GLU A 57 6.57 18.00 -20.54
N THR A 58 5.45 17.45 -20.05
CA THR A 58 4.22 18.22 -19.79
C THR A 58 4.16 18.80 -18.38
N ILE A 59 5.22 18.62 -17.57
CA ILE A 59 5.29 19.22 -16.23
C ILE A 59 5.19 20.75 -16.35
N PRO A 60 4.25 21.41 -15.64
CA PRO A 60 4.06 22.86 -15.73
C PRO A 60 5.33 23.68 -15.42
N GLY A 61 5.43 24.89 -15.97
CA GLY A 61 6.49 25.85 -15.64
C GLY A 61 6.27 26.62 -14.32
N SER A 62 5.28 26.23 -13.52
CA SER A 62 4.94 26.88 -12.26
C SER A 62 5.77 26.36 -11.08
N GLN A 63 5.66 27.01 -9.92
CA GLN A 63 6.27 26.54 -8.66
C GLN A 63 5.84 25.11 -8.30
N LEU A 64 4.59 24.72 -8.60
CA LEU A 64 4.14 23.34 -8.46
C LEU A 64 4.94 22.40 -9.37
N GLY A 65 5.15 22.80 -10.62
CA GLY A 65 5.98 22.05 -11.57
C GLY A 65 7.42 21.90 -11.12
N GLU A 66 8.02 22.91 -10.47
CA GLU A 66 9.34 22.78 -9.85
C GLU A 66 9.36 21.73 -8.74
N GLN A 67 8.31 21.65 -7.90
CA GLN A 67 8.19 20.61 -6.89
C GLN A 67 8.03 19.21 -7.50
N ILE A 68 7.26 19.09 -8.58
CA ILE A 68 7.11 17.83 -9.33
C ILE A 68 8.47 17.38 -9.89
N ARG A 69 9.22 18.29 -10.52
CA ARG A 69 10.58 18.01 -11.03
C ARG A 69 11.53 17.59 -9.91
N LEU A 70 11.49 18.27 -8.76
CA LEU A 70 12.29 17.89 -7.59
C LEU A 70 11.88 16.50 -7.08
N GLY A 71 10.59 16.18 -7.05
CA GLY A 71 10.09 14.87 -6.64
C GLY A 71 10.60 13.76 -7.55
N TYR A 72 10.53 13.98 -8.86
CA TYR A 72 11.13 13.09 -9.85
C TYR A 72 12.63 12.90 -9.62
N GLN A 73 13.38 13.99 -9.42
CA GLN A 73 14.83 13.92 -9.13
C GLN A 73 15.13 13.12 -7.87
N ILE A 74 14.35 13.28 -6.79
CA ILE A 74 14.52 12.47 -5.58
C ILE A 74 14.21 10.98 -5.84
N VAL A 75 13.22 10.67 -6.67
CA VAL A 75 12.88 9.28 -7.04
C VAL A 75 14.00 8.64 -7.86
N VAL A 76 14.52 9.31 -8.88
CA VAL A 76 15.51 8.72 -9.80
C VAL A 76 16.95 8.81 -9.28
N ASN A 77 17.27 9.87 -8.52
CA ASN A 77 18.59 10.18 -7.98
C ASN A 77 18.53 10.30 -6.43
N THR A 78 17.89 9.34 -5.77
CA THR A 78 17.67 9.35 -4.31
C THR A 78 18.97 9.51 -3.52
N GLN A 79 20.04 8.84 -3.97
CA GLN A 79 21.36 8.92 -3.35
C GLN A 79 21.98 10.32 -3.38
N GLU A 80 21.61 11.15 -4.36
CA GLU A 80 22.08 12.53 -4.48
C GLU A 80 21.17 13.48 -3.70
N TYR A 81 19.85 13.40 -3.93
CA TYR A 81 18.91 14.39 -3.43
C TYR A 81 18.41 14.11 -2.01
N ALA A 82 18.59 12.89 -1.48
CA ALA A 82 18.09 12.49 -0.16
C ALA A 82 19.13 11.75 0.70
N ARG A 83 20.43 11.85 0.38
CA ARG A 83 21.52 11.13 1.08
C ARG A 83 21.43 11.11 2.61
N PRO A 84 21.12 12.22 3.32
CA PRO A 84 21.06 12.24 4.78
C PRO A 84 19.94 11.39 5.40
N TYR A 85 19.04 10.85 4.58
CA TYR A 85 17.88 10.05 4.97
C TYR A 85 17.98 8.60 4.48
N VAL A 86 19.06 8.24 3.79
CA VAL A 86 19.27 6.92 3.18
C VAL A 86 20.47 6.23 3.83
N GLY A 87 20.29 5.00 4.30
CA GLY A 87 21.31 4.22 4.98
C GLY A 87 21.92 3.09 4.15
N ASN A 88 21.60 3.02 2.85
CA ASN A 88 22.08 1.97 1.95
C ASN A 88 22.42 2.54 0.55
N ARG A 89 22.65 1.67 -0.45
CA ARG A 89 23.01 2.07 -1.83
C ARG A 89 21.84 2.03 -2.82
N LEU A 90 20.60 2.08 -2.33
CA LEU A 90 19.41 1.99 -3.17
C LEU A 90 18.83 3.37 -3.54
N ASN A 91 18.20 3.44 -4.70
CA ASN A 91 17.29 4.49 -5.16
C ASN A 91 15.86 3.93 -5.23
N CYS A 92 14.84 4.80 -5.23
CA CYS A 92 13.46 4.38 -5.43
C CYS A 92 13.29 3.56 -6.72
N THR A 93 14.01 3.98 -7.78
CA THR A 93 14.01 3.33 -9.10
C THR A 93 14.64 1.94 -9.16
N ASN A 94 15.30 1.47 -8.09
CA ASN A 94 15.76 0.09 -8.04
C ASN A 94 14.62 -0.91 -7.84
N CYS A 95 13.44 -0.46 -7.40
CA CYS A 95 12.23 -1.28 -7.26
C CYS A 95 11.04 -0.70 -8.02
N HIS A 96 10.93 0.63 -8.08
CA HIS A 96 9.91 1.36 -8.81
C HIS A 96 10.46 1.80 -10.17
N LEU A 97 10.54 0.86 -11.10
CA LEU A 97 11.25 1.05 -12.36
C LEU A 97 10.70 2.23 -13.17
N ASP A 98 11.58 2.81 -14.00
CA ASP A 98 11.23 3.84 -14.97
C ASP A 98 10.59 5.08 -14.30
N GLY A 99 11.15 5.51 -13.15
CA GLY A 99 10.60 6.61 -12.36
C GLY A 99 9.28 6.28 -11.64
N GLY A 100 8.88 5.01 -11.61
CA GLY A 100 7.56 4.57 -11.15
C GLY A 100 6.51 4.50 -12.27
N LEU A 101 6.92 4.61 -13.54
CA LEU A 101 6.04 4.51 -14.70
C LEU A 101 5.87 3.07 -15.23
N ASN A 102 6.54 2.08 -14.62
CA ASN A 102 6.43 0.70 -15.07
C ASN A 102 5.22 -0.01 -14.40
N PRO A 103 4.21 -0.47 -15.18
CA PRO A 103 3.01 -1.08 -14.62
C PRO A 103 3.26 -2.43 -13.92
N ASN A 104 4.42 -3.05 -14.14
CA ASN A 104 4.79 -4.33 -13.52
C ASN A 104 5.75 -4.18 -12.33
N ALA A 105 6.12 -2.94 -11.97
CA ALA A 105 7.10 -2.66 -10.93
C ALA A 105 6.56 -1.71 -9.85
N ALA A 106 5.38 -2.02 -9.30
CA ALA A 106 4.73 -1.21 -8.28
C ALA A 106 4.65 0.27 -8.66
N SER A 107 4.00 0.53 -9.80
CA SER A 107 3.89 1.86 -10.38
C SER A 107 3.30 2.90 -9.42
N PHE A 108 3.74 4.15 -9.57
CA PHE A 108 3.20 5.31 -8.87
C PHE A 108 1.96 5.90 -9.56
N VAL A 109 1.68 5.50 -10.81
CA VAL A 109 0.56 6.01 -11.60
C VAL A 109 -0.76 5.69 -10.92
N GLY A 110 -1.56 6.71 -10.64
CA GLY A 110 -2.81 6.59 -9.90
C GLY A 110 -2.65 6.34 -8.39
N LEU A 111 -1.44 6.18 -7.86
CA LEU A 111 -1.25 5.80 -6.46
C LEU A 111 -1.85 6.81 -5.48
N ALA A 112 -1.87 8.11 -5.82
CA ALA A 112 -2.47 9.12 -4.96
C ALA A 112 -4.01 8.98 -4.88
N SER A 113 -4.67 8.34 -5.85
CA SER A 113 -6.13 8.18 -5.85
C SER A 113 -6.65 7.10 -4.89
N VAL A 114 -5.74 6.28 -4.34
CA VAL A 114 -6.06 5.20 -3.39
C VAL A 114 -5.51 5.45 -1.98
N TYR A 115 -4.98 6.64 -1.73
CA TYR A 115 -4.57 7.10 -0.39
C TYR A 115 -5.46 8.28 0.05
N PRO A 116 -5.76 8.40 1.35
CA PRO A 116 -5.27 7.59 2.47
C PRO A 116 -5.84 6.17 2.51
N GLU A 117 -5.08 5.21 3.03
CA GLU A 117 -5.43 3.77 3.07
C GLU A 117 -5.19 3.17 4.46
N TYR A 118 -6.09 2.31 4.93
CA TYR A 118 -5.84 1.50 6.12
C TYR A 118 -4.76 0.44 5.88
N ARG A 119 -3.75 0.40 6.74
CA ARG A 119 -2.63 -0.53 6.63
C ARG A 119 -2.63 -1.48 7.81
N THR A 120 -2.80 -2.77 7.54
CA THR A 120 -2.79 -3.83 8.58
C THR A 120 -1.47 -3.89 9.35
N ARG A 121 -0.36 -3.53 8.70
CA ARG A 121 0.99 -3.56 9.29
C ARG A 121 1.12 -2.70 10.56
N ASN A 122 0.47 -1.55 10.61
CA ASN A 122 0.55 -0.59 11.72
C ASN A 122 -0.83 -0.25 12.31
N ALA A 123 -1.87 -0.97 11.88
CA ALA A 123 -3.25 -0.86 12.31
C ALA A 123 -3.83 0.56 12.29
N ARG A 124 -3.46 1.36 11.28
CA ARG A 124 -3.99 2.72 11.11
C ARG A 124 -4.17 3.11 9.64
N VAL A 125 -4.86 4.22 9.44
CA VAL A 125 -4.95 4.89 8.14
C VAL A 125 -3.64 5.64 7.89
N ASN A 126 -2.95 5.30 6.79
CA ASN A 126 -1.76 5.97 6.33
C ASN A 126 -2.09 6.95 5.21
N THR A 127 -1.47 8.12 5.24
CA THR A 127 -1.37 9.03 4.10
C THR A 127 -0.35 8.51 3.07
N LEU A 128 -0.32 9.12 1.88
CA LEU A 128 0.74 8.86 0.91
C LEU A 128 2.13 9.24 1.45
N ALA A 129 2.21 10.32 2.23
CA ALA A 129 3.46 10.75 2.87
C ALA A 129 3.97 9.71 3.89
N ASP A 130 3.07 9.11 4.69
CA ASP A 130 3.42 8.01 5.59
C ASP A 130 3.98 6.82 4.81
N ARG A 131 3.36 6.48 3.66
CA ARG A 131 3.81 5.38 2.82
C ARG A 131 5.20 5.62 2.25
N VAL A 132 5.50 6.85 1.84
CA VAL A 132 6.84 7.26 1.38
C VAL A 132 7.86 7.10 2.52
N ASN A 133 7.55 7.59 3.72
CA ASN A 133 8.45 7.47 4.86
C ASN A 133 8.70 6.01 5.29
N GLU A 134 7.69 5.14 5.22
CA GLU A 134 7.90 3.70 5.43
C GLU A 134 8.90 3.09 4.41
N CYS A 135 8.97 3.61 3.18
CA CYS A 135 9.99 3.20 2.21
C CYS A 135 11.38 3.69 2.60
N PHE A 136 11.51 4.94 3.08
CA PHE A 136 12.80 5.46 3.58
C PHE A 136 13.35 4.63 4.73
N GLU A 137 12.51 4.30 5.71
CA GLU A 137 12.92 3.54 6.90
C GLU A 137 13.27 2.07 6.58
N ARG A 138 12.63 1.48 5.58
CA ARG A 138 12.70 0.04 5.33
C ARG A 138 13.51 -0.29 4.07
N SER A 139 13.02 0.15 2.92
CA SER A 139 13.65 -0.11 1.63
C SER A 139 14.98 0.63 1.50
N LEU A 140 15.07 1.87 1.98
CA LEU A 140 16.30 2.67 1.92
C LEU A 140 17.14 2.56 3.20
N ASN A 141 16.75 1.68 4.13
CA ASN A 141 17.40 1.42 5.41
C ASN A 141 17.82 2.70 6.17
N GLY A 142 16.98 3.72 6.10
CA GLY A 142 17.29 5.06 6.56
C GLY A 142 16.32 5.54 7.62
N ARG A 143 15.94 6.81 7.52
CA ARG A 143 15.02 7.45 8.46
C ARG A 143 13.98 8.26 7.69
N ALA A 144 12.81 8.44 8.29
CA ALA A 144 11.76 9.27 7.73
C ALA A 144 12.27 10.68 7.39
N LEU A 145 11.73 11.24 6.30
CA LEU A 145 11.80 12.65 6.00
C LEU A 145 10.89 13.42 6.98
N PRO A 146 11.28 14.63 7.42
CA PRO A 146 10.42 15.46 8.26
C PRO A 146 9.07 15.72 7.57
N PRO A 147 7.95 15.71 8.32
CA PRO A 147 6.61 15.89 7.75
C PRO A 147 6.42 17.18 6.94
N ASP A 148 7.12 18.24 7.33
CA ASP A 148 7.10 19.57 6.71
C ASP A 148 8.26 19.81 5.72
N SER A 149 9.06 18.78 5.42
CA SER A 149 10.20 18.93 4.50
C SER A 149 9.76 19.14 3.06
N SER A 150 10.48 20.00 2.34
CA SER A 150 10.29 20.19 0.90
C SER A 150 10.50 18.88 0.12
N LYS A 151 11.41 18.02 0.57
CA LYS A 151 11.69 16.72 -0.08
C LYS A 151 10.50 15.77 -0.02
N LEU A 152 9.85 15.63 1.13
CA LEU A 152 8.67 14.78 1.26
C LEU A 152 7.51 15.33 0.42
N ARG A 153 7.27 16.64 0.50
CA ARG A 153 6.26 17.32 -0.33
C ARG A 153 6.51 17.15 -1.82
N ALA A 154 7.76 17.23 -2.27
CA ALA A 154 8.13 17.07 -3.66
C ALA A 154 7.85 15.64 -4.18
N ILE A 155 8.23 14.60 -3.41
CA ILE A 155 7.93 13.21 -3.79
C ILE A 155 6.41 13.00 -3.87
N VAL A 156 5.65 13.49 -2.89
CA VAL A 156 4.19 13.42 -2.89
C VAL A 156 3.60 14.17 -4.09
N ALA A 157 4.11 15.36 -4.42
CA ALA A 157 3.66 16.13 -5.58
C ALA A 157 3.89 15.38 -6.89
N TYR A 158 5.05 14.73 -7.06
CA TYR A 158 5.34 13.91 -8.23
C TYR A 158 4.37 12.73 -8.37
N ILE A 159 4.14 11.97 -7.30
CA ILE A 159 3.20 10.83 -7.33
C ILE A 159 1.76 11.29 -7.56
N THR A 160 1.36 12.43 -6.99
CA THR A 160 0.04 13.02 -7.21
C THR A 160 -0.15 13.47 -8.65
N TRP A 161 0.86 14.10 -9.25
CA TRP A 161 0.86 14.48 -10.66
C TRP A 161 0.76 13.26 -11.60
N LEU A 162 1.47 12.17 -11.29
CA LEU A 162 1.31 10.89 -12.00
C LEU A 162 -0.08 10.25 -11.84
N SER A 163 -0.91 10.76 -10.94
CA SER A 163 -2.26 10.27 -10.69
C SER A 163 -3.35 11.16 -11.31
N GLU A 164 -2.98 12.19 -12.09
CA GLU A 164 -3.92 13.01 -12.84
C GLU A 164 -4.80 12.16 -13.76
N GLY A 165 -6.10 12.45 -13.81
CA GLY A 165 -7.08 11.71 -14.62
C GLY A 165 -7.54 10.38 -14.02
N VAL A 166 -6.90 9.88 -12.96
CA VAL A 166 -7.33 8.64 -12.28
C VAL A 166 -8.42 8.94 -11.23
N PRO A 167 -9.62 8.33 -11.32
CA PRO A 167 -10.68 8.55 -10.34
C PRO A 167 -10.27 8.19 -8.91
N GLN A 168 -10.78 8.94 -7.93
CA GLN A 168 -10.60 8.63 -6.52
C GLN A 168 -11.23 7.27 -6.17
N GLY A 169 -10.52 6.44 -5.39
CA GLY A 169 -10.96 5.10 -5.03
C GLY A 169 -10.88 4.06 -6.15
N ALA A 170 -10.26 4.41 -7.28
CA ALA A 170 -10.02 3.52 -8.40
C ALA A 170 -9.33 2.20 -8.00
N THR A 171 -9.77 1.09 -8.59
CA THR A 171 -8.96 -0.14 -8.59
C THR A 171 -7.91 -0.04 -9.69
N LEU A 172 -6.63 -0.10 -9.32
CA LEU A 172 -5.51 0.04 -10.25
C LEU A 172 -4.96 -1.37 -10.59
N PRO A 173 -5.09 -1.87 -11.83
CA PRO A 173 -4.60 -3.20 -12.21
C PRO A 173 -3.08 -3.38 -12.07
N TRP A 174 -2.32 -2.28 -12.11
CA TRP A 174 -0.86 -2.22 -11.97
C TRP A 174 -0.39 -1.94 -10.53
N ARG A 175 -1.29 -2.03 -9.54
CA ARG A 175 -0.94 -1.77 -8.16
C ARG A 175 -0.03 -2.85 -7.59
N GLY A 176 1.15 -2.45 -7.12
CA GLY A 176 2.10 -3.39 -6.51
C GLY A 176 2.74 -4.31 -7.54
N PHE A 177 2.94 -5.57 -7.18
CA PHE A 177 3.47 -6.59 -8.09
C PHE A 177 2.40 -7.63 -8.37
N GLN A 178 2.36 -8.12 -9.60
CA GLN A 178 1.49 -9.23 -10.01
C GLN A 178 1.82 -10.45 -9.15
N ARG A 179 0.81 -11.02 -8.49
CA ARG A 179 1.01 -12.21 -7.65
C ARG A 179 1.28 -13.40 -8.56
N ILE A 180 2.24 -14.21 -8.15
CA ILE A 180 2.56 -15.49 -8.78
C ILE A 180 2.46 -16.61 -7.75
N ASP A 181 2.21 -17.82 -8.23
CA ASP A 181 2.03 -19.00 -7.38
C ASP A 181 3.10 -20.04 -7.71
N SER A 182 3.72 -20.58 -6.66
CA SER A 182 4.66 -21.70 -6.78
C SER A 182 3.88 -23.02 -6.71
N ARG A 183 4.27 -24.00 -7.52
CA ARG A 183 3.68 -25.35 -7.51
C ARG A 183 4.29 -26.23 -6.43
N ARG A 184 5.40 -25.79 -5.85
CA ARG A 184 6.19 -26.50 -4.83
C ARG A 184 6.83 -25.52 -3.85
N PRO A 185 7.36 -25.99 -2.70
CA PRO A 185 8.23 -25.16 -1.88
C PRO A 185 9.42 -24.61 -2.68
N PRO A 186 9.87 -23.37 -2.40
CA PRO A 186 11.09 -22.83 -3.00
C PRO A 186 12.31 -23.71 -2.69
N ASP A 187 13.20 -23.85 -3.68
CA ASP A 187 14.47 -24.57 -3.62
C ASP A 187 15.65 -23.58 -3.71
N PRO A 188 16.25 -23.18 -2.57
CA PRO A 188 17.39 -22.25 -2.55
C PRO A 188 18.63 -22.80 -3.26
N ALA A 189 18.79 -24.13 -3.39
CA ALA A 189 19.92 -24.71 -4.11
C ALA A 189 19.77 -24.50 -5.62
N ASN A 190 18.54 -24.61 -6.15
CA ASN A 190 18.25 -24.17 -7.51
C ASN A 190 18.38 -22.64 -7.64
N GLY A 191 17.86 -21.90 -6.66
CA GLY A 191 17.97 -20.43 -6.59
C GLY A 191 19.40 -19.93 -6.75
N LYS A 192 20.35 -20.55 -6.05
CA LYS A 192 21.78 -20.25 -6.17
C LYS A 192 22.31 -20.44 -7.60
N LYS A 193 21.89 -21.52 -8.29
CA LYS A 193 22.28 -21.78 -9.69
C LYS A 193 21.67 -20.74 -10.64
N MET A 194 20.41 -20.38 -10.40
CA MET A 194 19.69 -19.36 -11.16
C MET A 194 20.33 -17.99 -10.99
N PHE A 195 20.67 -17.61 -9.76
CA PHE A 195 21.39 -16.37 -9.48
C PHE A 195 22.72 -16.32 -10.22
N ALA A 196 23.54 -17.38 -10.09
CA ALA A 196 24.84 -17.45 -10.74
C ALA A 196 24.77 -17.33 -12.27
N SER A 197 23.75 -17.93 -12.89
CA SER A 197 23.62 -17.97 -14.35
C SER A 197 22.91 -16.76 -14.96
N LYS A 198 21.99 -16.11 -14.24
CA LYS A 198 21.09 -15.08 -14.80
C LYS A 198 21.17 -13.71 -14.11
N CYS A 199 21.73 -13.63 -12.90
CA CYS A 199 21.67 -12.42 -12.07
C CYS A 199 23.06 -11.87 -11.73
N ALA A 200 24.02 -12.76 -11.45
CA ALA A 200 25.35 -12.42 -10.93
C ALA A 200 26.15 -11.49 -11.85
N PHE A 201 25.94 -11.55 -13.17
CA PHE A 201 26.59 -10.64 -14.12
C PHE A 201 26.31 -9.18 -13.81
N CYS A 202 25.06 -8.86 -13.42
CA CYS A 202 24.66 -7.50 -13.09
C CYS A 202 24.84 -7.19 -11.60
N HIS A 203 24.37 -8.09 -10.72
CA HIS A 203 24.28 -7.86 -9.28
C HIS A 203 25.56 -8.23 -8.51
N GLY A 204 26.59 -8.74 -9.19
CA GLY A 204 27.79 -9.30 -8.56
C GLY A 204 27.59 -10.75 -8.16
N SER A 205 28.64 -11.56 -8.22
CA SER A 205 28.62 -12.96 -7.76
C SER A 205 28.37 -13.09 -6.25
N ASP A 206 28.66 -12.02 -5.51
CA ASP A 206 28.40 -11.85 -4.08
C ASP A 206 27.09 -11.11 -3.78
N GLY A 207 26.32 -10.71 -4.80
CA GLY A 207 25.05 -9.97 -4.70
C GLY A 207 25.15 -8.58 -4.06
N LEU A 208 26.37 -8.05 -3.87
CA LEU A 208 26.60 -6.74 -3.24
C LEU A 208 26.44 -5.56 -4.22
N GLY A 209 25.97 -5.85 -5.44
CA GLY A 209 25.69 -4.88 -6.48
C GLY A 209 26.95 -4.43 -7.22
N THR A 210 26.73 -3.77 -8.35
CA THR A 210 27.77 -3.15 -9.17
C THR A 210 27.42 -1.68 -9.39
N MET A 211 28.15 -0.98 -10.27
CA MET A 211 27.71 0.35 -10.72
C MET A 211 26.42 0.29 -11.56
N GLY A 212 26.14 -0.85 -12.20
CA GLY A 212 24.99 -1.03 -13.10
C GLY A 212 23.76 -1.66 -12.44
N ALA A 213 23.88 -2.27 -11.25
CA ALA A 213 22.76 -2.91 -10.56
C ALA A 213 22.88 -2.83 -9.03
N PRO A 214 21.74 -2.75 -8.32
CA PRO A 214 21.74 -2.58 -6.87
C PRO A 214 22.22 -3.84 -6.13
N PRO A 215 22.72 -3.68 -4.89
CA PRO A 215 22.86 -4.81 -3.96
C PRO A 215 21.51 -5.46 -3.68
N VAL A 216 21.45 -6.78 -3.78
CA VAL A 216 20.25 -7.59 -3.53
C VAL A 216 20.22 -8.21 -2.14
N TRP A 217 21.36 -8.23 -1.44
CA TRP A 217 21.50 -8.52 -0.02
C TRP A 217 22.73 -7.81 0.57
N GLY A 218 23.01 -8.07 1.84
CA GLY A 218 24.13 -7.46 2.55
C GLY A 218 23.84 -6.05 3.08
N PRO A 219 24.83 -5.40 3.72
CA PRO A 219 24.61 -4.18 4.51
C PRO A 219 24.18 -2.96 3.68
N GLN A 220 24.36 -3.01 2.37
CA GLN A 220 24.01 -1.92 1.46
C GLN A 220 22.70 -2.15 0.68
N SER A 221 21.96 -3.24 0.98
CA SER A 221 20.63 -3.50 0.41
C SER A 221 19.50 -2.99 1.31
N TYR A 222 18.25 -3.36 0.99
CA TYR A 222 17.09 -3.09 1.81
C TYR A 222 17.15 -3.89 3.13
N ASN A 223 16.53 -3.38 4.19
CA ASN A 223 16.50 -4.12 5.45
C ASN A 223 15.38 -5.18 5.50
N ILE A 224 15.44 -6.04 6.52
CA ILE A 224 14.49 -7.16 6.71
C ILE A 224 13.02 -6.70 6.85
N ALA A 225 12.79 -5.45 7.22
CA ALA A 225 11.46 -4.89 7.39
C ALA A 225 10.84 -4.38 6.06
N ALA A 226 11.62 -4.37 4.97
CA ALA A 226 11.16 -4.00 3.63
C ALA A 226 10.20 -5.04 3.05
N GLY A 227 9.33 -4.60 2.14
CA GLY A 227 8.44 -5.51 1.42
C GLY A 227 9.22 -6.54 0.61
N MET A 228 10.32 -6.11 -0.01
CA MET A 228 11.18 -6.95 -0.86
C MET A 228 11.89 -8.07 -0.11
N ALA A 229 12.02 -7.98 1.23
CA ALA A 229 12.56 -9.06 2.05
C ALA A 229 11.62 -10.28 2.19
N ARG A 230 10.40 -10.21 1.65
CA ARG A 230 9.45 -11.32 1.61
C ARG A 230 9.62 -12.07 0.30
N VAL A 231 9.89 -13.37 0.37
CA VAL A 231 10.12 -14.24 -0.80
C VAL A 231 9.04 -14.07 -1.86
N SER A 232 7.75 -14.08 -1.50
CA SER A 232 6.66 -13.92 -2.48
C SER A 232 6.62 -12.55 -3.17
N VAL A 233 7.06 -11.50 -2.49
CA VAL A 233 7.15 -10.14 -3.07
C VAL A 233 8.36 -10.05 -4.00
N ALA A 234 9.50 -10.59 -3.57
CA ALA A 234 10.71 -10.65 -4.39
C ALA A 234 10.49 -11.51 -5.65
N ALA A 235 9.90 -12.70 -5.51
CA ALA A 235 9.60 -13.59 -6.62
C ALA A 235 8.68 -12.92 -7.65
N ALA A 236 7.63 -12.22 -7.21
CA ALA A 236 6.76 -11.45 -8.08
C ALA A 236 7.50 -10.35 -8.85
N PHE A 237 8.35 -9.56 -8.17
CA PHE A 237 9.16 -8.54 -8.81
C PHE A 237 10.13 -9.16 -9.83
N ILE A 238 10.83 -10.23 -9.44
CA ILE A 238 11.81 -10.92 -10.27
C ILE A 238 11.13 -11.50 -11.51
N LYS A 239 10.00 -12.21 -11.34
CA LYS A 239 9.24 -12.79 -12.45
C LYS A 239 8.92 -11.74 -13.50
N SER A 240 8.38 -10.59 -13.11
CA SER A 240 7.90 -9.61 -14.08
C SER A 240 9.00 -8.70 -14.65
N ASN A 241 10.14 -8.55 -13.96
CA ASN A 241 11.11 -7.50 -14.27
C ASN A 241 12.56 -7.99 -14.44
N MET A 242 12.86 -9.24 -14.08
CA MET A 242 14.22 -9.79 -14.09
C MET A 242 14.32 -11.09 -14.90
N PRO A 243 15.46 -11.34 -15.59
CA PRO A 243 16.57 -10.40 -15.82
C PRO A 243 16.13 -9.13 -16.56
N ARG A 244 16.84 -8.02 -16.38
CA ARG A 244 16.40 -6.72 -16.93
C ARG A 244 16.19 -6.84 -18.45
N SER A 245 15.06 -6.31 -18.92
CA SER A 245 14.58 -6.39 -20.32
C SER A 245 14.04 -7.74 -20.76
N TRP A 246 14.15 -8.79 -19.94
CA TRP A 246 13.69 -10.15 -20.19
C TRP A 246 12.72 -10.58 -19.08
N GLY A 247 11.86 -9.66 -18.66
CA GLY A 247 10.76 -9.95 -17.74
C GLY A 247 9.89 -11.10 -18.27
N TRP A 248 9.32 -11.87 -17.37
CA TRP A 248 8.51 -13.07 -17.62
C TRP A 248 9.26 -14.27 -18.20
N SER A 249 10.58 -14.18 -18.37
CA SER A 249 11.40 -15.28 -18.92
C SER A 249 11.62 -16.44 -17.95
N LEU A 250 11.54 -16.20 -16.64
CA LEU A 250 11.64 -17.26 -15.63
C LEU A 250 10.29 -17.97 -15.45
N SER A 251 10.32 -19.25 -15.09
CA SER A 251 9.12 -19.89 -14.53
C SER A 251 8.78 -19.30 -13.16
N ASP A 252 7.55 -19.48 -12.69
CA ASP A 252 7.15 -18.99 -11.37
C ASP A 252 7.96 -19.68 -10.27
N ASP A 253 8.15 -21.01 -10.37
CA ASP A 253 8.98 -21.78 -9.45
C ASP A 253 10.44 -21.27 -9.44
N ASP A 254 11.03 -20.96 -10.60
CA ASP A 254 12.40 -20.41 -10.67
C ASP A 254 12.51 -19.01 -10.05
N ALA A 255 11.47 -18.18 -10.21
CA ALA A 255 11.41 -16.86 -9.59
C ALA A 255 11.31 -16.97 -8.06
N TYR A 256 10.58 -17.96 -7.55
CA TYR A 256 10.53 -18.28 -6.13
C TYR A 256 11.85 -18.84 -5.61
N ASP A 257 12.49 -19.74 -6.36
CA ASP A 257 13.76 -20.34 -5.99
C ASP A 257 14.87 -19.30 -5.84
N VAL A 258 15.01 -18.39 -6.81
CA VAL A 258 16.04 -17.33 -6.76
C VAL A 258 15.74 -16.23 -5.74
N ALA A 259 14.48 -16.09 -5.33
CA ALA A 259 14.06 -15.14 -4.30
C ALA A 259 14.25 -15.65 -2.85
N ALA A 260 14.39 -16.96 -2.67
CA ALA A 260 14.49 -17.64 -1.36
C ALA A 260 15.94 -17.73 -0.87
#